data_AF-A0A8J5QNP6-F1
#
_entry.id   AF-A0A8J5QNP6-F1
#
_cell.length_a   1.000
_cell.length_b   1.000
_cell.length_c   1.000
_cell.angle_alpha   90.00
_cell.angle_beta   90.00
_cell.angle_gamma   90.00
#
_symmetry.space_group_name_H-M   'P 1'
#
loop_
_entity.id
_entity.type
_entity.pdbx_description
1 polymer ?
#
loop_
_entity_poly.entity_id
_entity_poly.type
_entity_poly.pdbx_seq_one_letter_code
_entity_poly.pdbx_strand_id
1 'polypeptide(L)'
;MASRDAVLKLYRNLIRESKKWSSYNYREYALRKVRHEFQESKTLQDDKLIADCYKKGLENLEIIKRQVVLSNLYGTRPLVIETRQQAGDKAHSSAQ
;
A
#
# COMPACT_ATOMS: atom_id res chain seq x y z
N MET A 1 3.01 21.11 -13.16
CA MET A 1 3.34 20.80 -11.75
C MET A 1 2.22 19.96 -11.16
N ALA A 2 2.54 18.91 -10.40
CA ALA A 2 1.53 18.09 -9.76
C ALA A 2 0.88 18.90 -8.62
N SER A 3 -0.43 19.12 -8.68
CA SER A 3 -1.16 19.80 -7.61
C SER A 3 -1.10 18.98 -6.31
N ARG A 4 -1.06 19.66 -5.16
CA ARG A 4 -1.08 19.02 -3.83
C ARG A 4 -2.24 18.02 -3.70
N ASP A 5 -3.41 18.33 -4.26
CA ASP A 5 -4.55 17.41 -4.23
C ASP A 5 -4.29 16.13 -5.04
N ALA A 6 -3.65 16.25 -6.21
CA ALA A 6 -3.29 15.11 -7.05
C ALA A 6 -2.29 14.19 -6.34
N VAL A 7 -1.32 14.76 -5.60
CA VAL A 7 -0.36 14.00 -4.78
C VAL A 7 -1.06 13.25 -3.64
N LEU A 8 -1.98 13.91 -2.92
CA LEU A 8 -2.75 13.27 -1.85
C LEU A 8 -3.69 12.19 -2.39
N LYS A 9 -4.29 12.40 -3.56
CA LYS A 9 -5.11 11.40 -4.24
C LYS A 9 -4.26 10.18 -4.63
N LEU A 10 -3.05 10.39 -5.15
CA LEU A 10 -2.11 9.32 -5.46
C LEU A 10 -1.73 8.52 -4.21
N TYR A 11 -1.40 9.20 -3.10
CA TYR A 11 -1.10 8.54 -1.82
C TYR A 11 -2.25 7.64 -1.36
N ARG A 12 -3.48 8.16 -1.34
CA ARG A 12 -4.67 7.39 -0.94
C ARG A 12 -4.90 6.20 -1.85
N ASN A 13 -4.69 6.36 -3.16
CA ASN A 13 -4.83 5.28 -4.12
C ASN A 13 -3.79 4.18 -3.90
N LEU A 14 -2.51 4.54 -3.71
CA LEU A 14 -1.44 3.58 -3.41
C LEU A 14 -1.72 2.78 -2.14
N ILE A 15 -2.13 3.45 -1.05
CA ILE A 15 -2.50 2.78 0.19
C ILE A 15 -3.71 1.85 -0.01
N ARG A 16 -4.72 2.30 -0.76
CA ARG A 16 -5.93 1.51 -1.03
C ARG A 16 -5.65 0.26 -1.85
N GLU A 17 -4.86 0.38 -2.91
CA GLU A 17 -4.50 -0.78 -3.75
C GLU A 17 -3.59 -1.75 -2.99
N SER A 18 -2.59 -1.26 -2.25
CA SER A 18 -1.70 -2.11 -1.45
C SER A 18 -2.45 -2.95 -0.41
N LYS A 19 -3.55 -2.45 0.16
CA LYS A 19 -4.38 -3.21 1.11
C LYS A 19 -5.11 -4.40 0.50
N LYS A 20 -5.33 -4.40 -0.82
CA LYS A 20 -6.04 -5.49 -1.53
C LYS A 20 -5.17 -6.72 -1.75
N TRP A 21 -3.87 -6.64 -1.44
CA TRP A 21 -2.96 -7.76 -1.59
C TRP A 21 -3.32 -8.87 -0.59
N SER A 22 -3.55 -10.08 -1.09
CA SER A 22 -3.86 -11.26 -0.27
C SER A 22 -2.71 -11.64 0.66
N SER A 23 -1.48 -11.64 0.14
CA SER A 23 -0.27 -11.95 0.90
C SER A 23 0.10 -10.87 1.92
N TYR A 24 0.26 -11.28 3.18
CA TYR A 24 0.72 -10.43 4.28
C TYR A 24 1.99 -9.65 3.95
N ASN A 25 3.02 -10.35 3.49
CA ASN A 25 4.36 -9.78 3.32
C ASN A 25 4.34 -8.63 2.32
N TYR A 26 3.67 -8.83 1.18
CA TYR A 26 3.56 -7.81 0.16
C TYR A 26 2.67 -6.65 0.60
N ARG A 27 1.54 -6.93 1.26
CA ARG A 27 0.64 -5.89 1.82
C ARG A 27 1.39 -4.98 2.79
N GLU A 28 2.03 -5.54 3.81
CA GLU A 28 2.73 -4.76 4.83
C GLU A 28 3.97 -4.05 4.29
N TYR A 29 4.74 -4.71 3.41
CA TYR A 29 5.87 -4.07 2.74
C TYR A 29 5.42 -2.86 1.93
N ALA A 30 4.42 -3.02 1.06
CA ALA A 30 3.94 -1.95 0.19
C ALA A 30 3.37 -0.78 1.00
N LEU A 31 2.60 -1.05 2.06
CA LEU A 31 2.09 0.00 2.96
C LEU A 31 3.20 0.77 3.65
N ARG A 32 4.20 0.06 4.20
CA ARG A 32 5.36 0.69 4.85
C ARG A 32 6.17 1.51 3.86
N LYS A 33 6.45 0.96 2.68
CA LYS A 33 7.25 1.61 1.62
C LYS A 33 6.57 2.87 1.10
N VAL A 34 5.27 2.83 0.81
CA VAL A 34 4.50 4.01 0.38
C VAL A 34 4.51 5.10 1.46
N ARG A 35 4.32 4.75 2.73
CA ARG A 35 4.40 5.75 3.83
C ARG A 35 5.79 6.39 3.91
N HIS A 36 6.83 5.56 3.86
CA HIS A 36 8.22 6.01 3.92
C HIS A 36 8.56 6.97 2.79
N GLU A 37 8.30 6.58 1.54
CA GLU A 37 8.63 7.40 0.36
C GLU A 37 7.91 8.76 0.38
N PHE A 38 6.65 8.80 0.81
CA PHE A 38 5.91 10.07 0.92
C PHE A 38 6.40 10.93 2.08
N GLN A 39 6.86 10.32 3.17
CA GLN A 39 7.44 11.04 4.30
C GLN A 39 8.79 11.65 3.93
N GLU A 40 9.64 10.90 3.22
CA GLU A 40 10.93 11.40 2.70
C GLU A 40 10.71 12.49 1.64
N SER A 41 9.74 12.31 0.74
CA SER A 41 9.47 13.28 -0.33
C SER A 41 8.85 14.59 0.19
N LYS A 42 8.37 14.62 1.45
CA LYS A 42 7.76 15.82 2.05
C LYS A 42 8.76 16.96 2.27
N THR A 43 10.05 16.65 2.44
CA THR A 43 11.10 17.66 2.67
C THR A 43 11.70 18.21 1.38
N LEU A 44 11.33 17.64 0.22
CA LEU A 44 11.80 18.10 -1.09
C LEU A 44 11.17 19.46 -1.44
N GLN A 45 12.01 20.39 -1.89
CA GLN A 45 11.58 21.73 -2.34
C GLN A 45 11.75 21.93 -3.86
N ASP A 46 12.45 21.02 -4.54
CA ASP A 46 12.65 21.08 -5.99
C ASP A 46 11.43 20.53 -6.74
N ASP A 47 10.76 21.42 -7.49
CA ASP A 47 9.58 21.11 -8.28
C ASP A 47 9.81 20.03 -9.35
N LYS A 48 11.03 19.93 -9.91
CA LYS A 48 11.36 18.89 -10.89
C LYS A 48 11.39 17.52 -10.23
N LEU A 49 12.07 17.41 -9.09
CA LEU A 49 12.13 16.17 -8.32
C LEU A 49 10.74 15.74 -7.84
N ILE A 50 9.90 16.69 -7.43
CA ILE A 50 8.50 16.40 -7.05
C ILE A 50 7.72 15.82 -8.25
N ALA A 51 7.89 16.38 -9.44
CA ALA A 51 7.23 15.88 -10.65
C ALA A 51 7.70 14.46 -11.02
N ASP A 52 8.99 14.18 -10.90
CA ASP A 52 9.57 12.86 -11.16
C ASP A 52 9.10 11.82 -10.14
N CYS A 53 9.09 12.17 -8.84
CA CYS A 53 8.53 11.34 -7.78
C CYS A 53 7.04 11.05 -8.02
N TYR A 54 6.27 12.05 -8.46
CA TYR A 54 4.86 11.87 -8.79
C TYR A 54 4.66 10.90 -9.96
N LYS A 55 5.45 11.04 -11.04
CA LYS A 55 5.42 10.12 -12.18
C LYS A 55 5.76 8.69 -11.76
N LYS A 56 6.84 8.52 -10.99
CA LYS A 56 7.24 7.22 -10.45
C LYS A 56 6.14 6.60 -9.57
N GLY A 57 5.46 7.43 -8.77
CA GLY A 57 4.34 6.98 -7.95
C GLY A 57 3.14 6.48 -8.79
N LEU A 58 2.85 7.11 -9.92
CA LEU A 58 1.83 6.64 -10.86
C LEU A 58 2.21 5.31 -11.50
N GLU A 59 3.46 5.14 -11.92
CA GLU A 59 3.97 3.88 -12.47
C GLU A 59 3.88 2.75 -11.42
N ASN A 60 4.28 3.04 -10.18
CA ASN A 60 4.17 2.12 -9.05
C ASN A 60 2.72 1.73 -8.76
N LEU A 61 1.76 2.66 -8.89
CA LEU A 61 0.35 2.36 -8.71
C LEU A 61 -0.14 1.32 -9.73
N GLU A 62 0.23 1.46 -11.00
CA GLU A 62 -0.13 0.51 -12.04
C GLU A 62 0.56 -0.85 -11.87
N ILE A 63 1.77 -0.88 -11.31
CA ILE A 63 2.44 -2.13 -10.92
C ILE A 63 1.66 -2.80 -9.79
N ILE A 64 1.34 -2.09 -8.71
CA ILE A 64 0.63 -2.65 -7.55
C ILE A 64 -0.73 -3.21 -7.98
N LYS A 65 -1.50 -2.49 -8.80
CA LYS A 65 -2.78 -3.00 -9.33
C LYS A 65 -2.65 -4.35 -10.03
N ARG A 66 -1.66 -4.48 -10.93
CA ARG A 66 -1.41 -5.74 -11.66
C ARG A 66 -0.97 -6.85 -10.72
N GLN A 67 -0.06 -6.54 -9.79
CA GLN A 67 0.47 -7.53 -8.84
C GLN A 67 -0.60 -8.02 -7.86
N VAL A 68 -1.51 -7.15 -7.43
CA VAL A 68 -2.67 -7.53 -6.60
C VAL A 68 -3.56 -8.52 -7.35
N VAL A 69 -3.86 -8.28 -8.63
CA VAL A 69 -4.66 -9.20 -9.45
C VAL A 69 -3.97 -10.56 -9.55
N LEU A 70 -2.67 -10.59 -9.87
CA LEU A 70 -1.89 -11.82 -9.95
C LEU A 70 -1.85 -12.57 -8.60
N SER A 71 -1.64 -11.85 -7.51
CA SER A 71 -1.63 -12.42 -6.16
C SER A 71 -2.97 -12.99 -5.72
N ASN A 72 -4.08 -12.49 -6.28
CA ASN A 72 -5.40 -13.03 -6.01
C ASN A 72 -5.69 -14.26 -6.88
N LEU A 73 -5.22 -14.29 -8.12
CA LEU A 73 -5.33 -15.44 -9.01
C LEU A 73 -4.49 -16.64 -8.53
N TYR A 74 -3.29 -16.37 -8.04
CA TYR A 74 -2.33 -17.39 -7.58
C TYR A 74 -2.09 -17.31 -6.06
N GLY A 75 -3.13 -16.96 -5.30
CA GLY A 75 -3.04 -16.78 -3.86
C GLY A 75 -2.64 -18.07 -3.13
N THR A 76 -1.85 -17.93 -2.07
CA THR A 76 -1.45 -19.02 -1.18
C THR A 76 -2.23 -18.99 0.13
N ARG A 77 -2.08 -20.04 0.94
CA ARG A 77 -2.68 -20.07 2.28
C ARG A 77 -2.07 -18.97 3.16
N PRO A 78 -2.89 -18.34 4.04
CA PRO A 78 -2.40 -17.31 4.96
C PRO A 78 -1.32 -17.87 5.88
N LEU A 79 -0.45 -16.98 6.34
CA LEU A 79 0.64 -17.35 7.24
C LEU A 79 0.09 -17.72 8.64
N VAL A 80 0.87 -18.50 9.40
CA VAL A 80 0.51 -18.89 10.78
C VAL A 80 0.24 -17.66 11.66
N ILE A 81 0.99 -16.58 11.46
CA ILE A 81 0.83 -15.31 12.18
C ILE A 81 -0.54 -14.66 11.91
N GLU A 82 -1.07 -14.76 10.68
CA GLU A 82 -2.38 -14.22 10.33
C GLU A 82 -3.51 -15.07 10.94
N THR A 83 -3.28 -16.38 11.04
CA THR A 83 -4.26 -17.33 11.60
C THR A 83 -4.42 -17.13 13.11
N ARG A 84 -3.32 -16.93 13.85
CA ARG A 84 -3.38 -16.67 15.30
C ARG A 84 -4.07 -15.36 15.63
N GLN A 85 -3.86 -14.33 14.81
CA GLN A 85 -4.47 -13.02 15.01
C GLN A 85 -6.00 -13.07 14.81
N GLN A 86 -6.47 -13.77 13.77
CA GLN A 86 -7.92 -13.97 13.55
C GLN A 86 -8.61 -14.72 14.70
N ALA A 87 -7.92 -15.66 15.35
CA ALA A 87 -8.48 -16.38 16.50
C ALA A 87 -8.64 -15.47 17.73
N GLY A 88 -7.67 -14.57 17.97
CA GLY A 88 -7.74 -13.58 19.04
C GLY A 88 -8.84 -12.53 18.81
N ASP A 89 -8.98 -12.04 17.58
CA ASP A 89 -10.00 -11.05 17.23
C ASP A 89 -11.43 -11.62 17.36
N LYS A 90 -11.64 -12.89 16.99
CA LYS A 90 -12.94 -13.56 17.16
C LYS A 90 -13.32 -13.76 18.62
N ALA A 91 -12.36 -14.12 19.48
CA ALA A 91 -12.61 -14.31 20.91
C ALA A 91 -13.04 -13.01 21.60
N HIS A 92 -12.48 -11.86 21.20
CA HIS A 92 -12.89 -10.55 21.71
C HIS A 92 -14.26 -10.08 21.20
N SER A 93 -14.65 -10.44 19.98
CA SER A 93 -15.97 -10.11 19.43
C SER A 93 -17.12 -10.95 20.00
N SER A 94 -16.85 -12.15 20.51
CA SER A 94 -17.86 -13.02 21.15
C SER A 94 -18.09 -12.74 22.64
N ALA A 95 -17.34 -11.79 23.22
CA ALA A 95 -17.43 -11.40 24.63
C ALA A 95 -18.11 -10.03 24.84
N GLN A 96 -18.76 -9.49 23.80
CA GLN A 96 -19.59 -8.28 23.85
C GLN A 96 -21.03 -8.59 23.44
#